data_AF-A0A2U8KGM2-F1
#
_entry.id   AF-A0A2U8KGM2-F1
#
_cell.length_a   1.000
_cell.length_b   1.000
_cell.length_c   1.000
_cell.angle_alpha   90.00
_cell.angle_beta   90.00
_cell.angle_gamma   90.00
#
_symmetry.space_group_name_H-M   'P 1'
#
loop_
_entity.id
_entity.type
_entity.pdbx_description
1 polymer ?
#
loop_
_entity_poly.entity_id
_entity_poly.type
_entity_poly.pdbx_seq_one_letter_code
_entity_poly.pdbx_strand_id
1 'polypeptide(L)'
;MAVTFSPSSSTATNIFDVGKYTVELVSVEPHKCTSQPPPKPLLIATPSEGGVFPIFLFLHGYLFYNSFYSQLIQHIASHGFIVVAPQLYSVAGADATEEIKCTAQITNWLPEGLHNFLPSHIHPNTEKIALGGHSRGGKVAFGLALGKIATTNDLKFSALIGVDPVDGMDKGKQTPPPVLTYIPQSFDLGMAVMVLGSGLGEVKRNPLFPPCAPEGVNHRDFYHECRGPACYFVAKDYGHVDMLDDETGGVRGKATYCLCKNGKGRAPMRAFVGGAVVAFLRAYLEGDFASLAAIRDRHDEIAPVQLQTVAFLEN
;
A
#
# COMPACT_ATOMS: atom_id res chain seq x y z
N MET A 1 27.16 -21.20 38.10
CA MET A 1 27.52 -20.02 37.26
C MET A 1 26.23 -19.54 36.62
N ALA A 2 25.78 -18.34 36.98
CA ALA A 2 24.57 -17.75 36.41
C ALA A 2 24.95 -17.06 35.09
N VAL A 3 24.37 -17.54 33.98
CA VAL A 3 24.50 -16.86 32.69
C VAL A 3 23.46 -15.75 32.67
N THR A 4 23.90 -14.53 32.97
CA THR A 4 23.11 -13.32 32.73
C THR A 4 23.11 -13.03 31.24
N PHE A 5 21.95 -13.19 30.60
CA PHE A 5 21.71 -12.63 29.27
C PHE A 5 21.57 -11.12 29.42
N SER A 6 22.53 -10.38 28.88
CA SER A 6 22.38 -8.95 28.63
C SER A 6 21.33 -8.77 27.54
N PRO A 7 20.29 -7.94 27.74
CA PRO A 7 19.43 -7.57 26.64
C PRO A 7 20.27 -6.70 25.70
N SER A 8 20.49 -7.16 24.48
CA SER A 8 20.97 -6.30 23.42
C SER A 8 19.91 -5.23 23.21
N SER A 9 20.16 -4.05 23.76
CA SER A 9 19.40 -2.84 23.50
C SER A 9 19.58 -2.46 22.03
N SER A 10 18.88 -3.15 21.12
CA SER A 10 18.51 -2.55 19.85
C SER A 10 17.54 -1.44 20.18
N THR A 11 17.99 -0.18 20.11
CA THR A 11 17.07 0.96 20.12
C THR A 11 16.03 0.70 19.04
N ALA A 12 14.79 0.40 19.44
CA ALA A 12 13.72 0.12 18.50
C ALA A 12 13.57 1.35 17.60
N THR A 13 13.90 1.22 16.32
CA THR A 13 13.77 2.31 15.36
C THR A 13 12.29 2.67 15.27
N ASN A 14 11.98 3.95 15.45
CA ASN A 14 10.63 4.48 15.30
C ASN A 14 10.10 4.09 13.91
N ILE A 15 8.89 3.54 13.85
CA ILE A 15 8.26 3.07 12.60
C ILE A 15 8.01 4.19 11.59
N PHE A 16 7.94 5.44 12.06
CA PHE A 16 7.73 6.62 11.21
C PHE A 16 9.04 7.22 10.67
N ASP A 17 10.18 6.72 11.12
CA ASP A 17 11.50 7.08 10.60
C ASP A 17 12.03 5.96 9.71
N VAL A 18 13.12 6.22 8.97
CA VAL A 18 13.79 5.18 8.17
C VAL A 18 14.24 4.04 9.09
N GLY A 19 13.96 2.81 8.67
CA GLY A 19 14.30 1.60 9.40
C GLY A 19 15.80 1.26 9.37
N LYS A 20 16.13 0.10 9.93
CA LYS A 20 17.52 -0.33 10.16
C LYS A 20 18.25 -0.84 8.91
N TYR A 21 17.51 -1.21 7.86
CA TYR A 21 18.08 -1.78 6.64
C TYR A 21 18.42 -0.68 5.65
N THR A 22 19.60 -0.78 5.04
CA THR A 22 19.89 -0.03 3.81
C THR A 22 19.00 -0.58 2.70
N VAL A 23 18.56 0.28 1.78
CA VAL A 23 17.63 -0.11 0.72
C VAL A 23 18.28 0.09 -0.65
N GLU A 24 18.12 -0.92 -1.49
CA GLU A 24 18.39 -0.84 -2.92
C GLU A 24 17.08 -0.71 -3.69
N LEU A 25 17.06 0.18 -4.68
CA LEU A 25 15.93 0.39 -5.57
C LEU A 25 16.27 -0.14 -6.97
N VAL A 26 15.59 -1.20 -7.40
CA VAL A 26 15.85 -1.92 -8.64
C VAL A 26 14.71 -1.69 -9.63
N SER A 27 15.04 -1.17 -10.81
CA SER A 27 14.10 -1.10 -11.94
C SER A 27 14.22 -2.35 -12.79
N VAL A 28 13.12 -3.05 -13.00
CA VAL A 28 13.07 -4.28 -13.80
C VAL A 28 12.15 -4.08 -14.98
N GLU A 29 12.65 -4.37 -16.17
CA GLU A 29 11.89 -4.33 -17.42
C GLU A 29 11.61 -5.75 -17.94
N PRO A 30 10.43 -5.98 -18.57
CA PRO A 30 10.15 -7.26 -19.23
C PRO A 30 11.07 -7.44 -20.45
N HIS A 31 12.06 -8.33 -20.33
CA HIS A 31 12.96 -8.64 -21.43
C HIS A 31 12.79 -10.09 -21.92
N LYS A 32 12.69 -10.28 -23.23
CA LYS A 32 12.51 -11.63 -23.82
C LYS A 32 13.68 -12.59 -23.53
N CYS A 33 14.85 -12.06 -23.18
CA CYS A 33 16.05 -12.85 -22.93
C CYS A 33 16.24 -13.25 -21.46
N THR A 34 15.44 -12.71 -20.53
CA THR A 34 15.50 -13.12 -19.11
C THR A 34 14.70 -14.40 -18.91
N SER A 35 15.24 -15.36 -18.16
CA SER A 35 14.45 -16.48 -17.66
C SER A 35 13.33 -15.93 -16.78
N GLN A 36 12.07 -16.23 -17.13
CA GLN A 36 10.87 -15.77 -16.39
C GLN A 36 10.76 -14.23 -16.26
N PRO A 37 10.57 -13.50 -17.38
CA PRO A 37 10.40 -12.05 -17.33
C PRO A 37 9.17 -11.64 -16.50
N PRO A 38 9.20 -10.51 -15.79
CA PRO A 38 8.02 -10.04 -15.08
C PRO A 38 6.89 -9.68 -16.06
N PRO A 39 5.61 -9.86 -15.68
CA PRO A 39 4.47 -9.52 -16.54
C PRO A 39 4.35 -8.02 -16.86
N LYS A 40 4.97 -7.16 -16.05
CA LYS A 40 4.98 -5.69 -16.17
C LYS A 40 6.36 -5.15 -15.75
N PRO A 41 6.72 -3.93 -16.16
CA PRO A 41 7.83 -3.22 -15.54
C PRO A 41 7.60 -3.08 -14.03
N LEU A 42 8.64 -3.33 -13.24
CA LEU A 42 8.60 -3.28 -11.78
C LEU A 42 9.60 -2.26 -11.26
N LEU A 43 9.23 -1.61 -10.17
CA LEU A 43 10.16 -0.92 -9.29
C LEU A 43 10.19 -1.70 -7.97
N ILE A 44 11.34 -2.23 -7.60
CA ILE A 44 11.51 -3.08 -6.42
C ILE A 44 12.37 -2.35 -5.42
N ALA A 45 11.86 -2.15 -4.20
CA ALA A 45 12.67 -1.72 -3.07
C ALA A 45 12.98 -2.94 -2.20
N THR A 46 14.26 -3.21 -1.95
CA THR A 46 14.71 -4.38 -1.22
C THR A 46 15.77 -4.01 -0.17
N PRO A 47 15.80 -4.67 1.00
CA PRO A 47 16.93 -4.59 1.91
C PRO A 47 18.23 -4.96 1.19
N SER A 48 19.33 -4.28 1.54
CA SER A 48 20.67 -4.60 1.03
C SER A 48 21.37 -5.66 1.89
N GLU A 49 21.06 -5.73 3.18
CA GLU A 49 21.58 -6.72 4.11
C GLU A 49 20.87 -8.07 3.95
N GLY A 50 21.64 -9.17 3.98
CA GLY A 50 21.12 -10.52 3.74
C GLY A 50 20.03 -10.97 4.71
N GLY A 51 19.06 -11.70 4.19
CA GLY A 51 17.94 -12.19 4.98
C GLY A 51 16.80 -12.79 4.17
N VAL A 52 15.80 -13.29 4.90
CA VAL A 52 14.53 -13.76 4.36
C VAL A 52 13.48 -12.71 4.70
N PHE A 53 12.84 -12.12 3.68
CA PHE A 53 11.97 -10.96 3.87
C PHE A 53 10.56 -11.21 3.31
N PRO A 54 9.49 -10.83 4.05
CA PRO A 54 8.14 -10.84 3.51
C PRO A 54 7.98 -9.89 2.32
N ILE A 55 6.97 -10.14 1.48
CA ILE A 55 6.73 -9.40 0.25
C ILE A 55 5.51 -8.48 0.42
N PHE A 56 5.64 -7.22 0.01
CA PHE A 56 4.52 -6.30 -0.15
C PHE A 56 4.35 -5.89 -1.61
N LEU A 57 3.25 -6.31 -2.24
CA LEU A 57 2.87 -5.89 -3.59
C LEU A 57 2.07 -4.59 -3.51
N PHE A 58 2.67 -3.47 -3.91
CA PHE A 58 2.09 -2.13 -3.78
C PHE A 58 1.68 -1.52 -5.12
N LEU A 59 0.40 -1.19 -5.28
CA LEU A 59 -0.19 -0.74 -6.53
C LEU A 59 -0.39 0.78 -6.55
N HIS A 60 0.10 1.45 -7.61
CA HIS A 60 -0.04 2.89 -7.77
C HIS A 60 -1.49 3.32 -8.10
N GLY A 61 -1.80 4.59 -7.80
CA GLY A 61 -3.07 5.23 -8.14
C GLY A 61 -3.25 5.58 -9.62
N TYR A 62 -4.44 6.11 -9.96
CA TYR A 62 -4.85 6.46 -11.32
C TYR A 62 -3.94 7.54 -11.93
N LEU A 63 -3.47 7.32 -13.17
CA LEU A 63 -2.56 8.20 -13.93
C LEU A 63 -1.16 8.40 -13.31
N PHE A 64 -0.77 7.62 -12.30
CA PHE A 64 0.53 7.74 -11.66
C PHE A 64 1.54 6.72 -12.17
N TYR A 65 2.82 7.03 -11.92
CA TYR A 65 3.90 6.06 -12.08
C TYR A 65 4.20 5.39 -10.74
N ASN A 66 4.66 4.14 -10.78
CA ASN A 66 5.16 3.45 -9.59
C ASN A 66 6.31 4.25 -8.92
N SER A 67 7.14 4.92 -9.71
CA SER A 67 8.25 5.76 -9.26
C SER A 67 7.82 7.01 -8.47
N PHE A 68 6.55 7.40 -8.49
CA PHE A 68 6.05 8.49 -7.64
C PHE A 68 5.89 8.10 -6.17
N TYR A 69 6.15 6.84 -5.83
CA TYR A 69 6.09 6.31 -4.46
C TYR A 69 7.46 5.82 -4.00
N SER A 70 8.55 6.22 -4.68
CA SER A 70 9.87 5.65 -4.44
C SER A 70 10.34 5.87 -3.00
N GLN A 71 10.05 7.03 -2.40
CA GLN A 71 10.37 7.33 -1.01
C GLN A 71 9.51 6.50 -0.04
N LEU A 72 8.24 6.24 -0.37
CA LEU A 72 7.34 5.42 0.44
C LEU A 72 7.78 3.94 0.45
N ILE A 73 8.06 3.38 -0.72
CA ILE A 73 8.45 1.95 -0.80
C ILE A 73 9.84 1.73 -0.20
N GLN A 74 10.74 2.71 -0.29
CA GLN A 74 12.03 2.68 0.41
C GLN A 74 11.85 2.75 1.93
N HIS A 75 10.94 3.60 2.44
CA HIS A 75 10.59 3.60 3.85
C HIS A 75 10.21 2.19 4.30
N ILE A 76 9.23 1.58 3.64
CA ILE A 76 8.75 0.24 4.02
C ILE A 76 9.87 -0.80 3.92
N ALA A 77 10.66 -0.78 2.84
CA ALA A 77 11.76 -1.73 2.65
C ALA A 77 12.86 -1.61 3.72
N SER A 78 13.15 -0.39 4.20
CA SER A 78 14.13 -0.15 5.27
C SER A 78 13.74 -0.80 6.61
N HIS A 79 12.48 -1.24 6.76
CA HIS A 79 12.01 -1.98 7.93
C HIS A 79 12.05 -3.52 7.78
N GLY A 80 12.55 -4.04 6.65
CA GLY A 80 12.73 -5.47 6.43
C GLY A 80 11.64 -6.10 5.58
N PHE A 81 11.23 -5.43 4.50
CA PHE A 81 10.25 -5.95 3.54
C PHE A 81 10.78 -5.81 2.11
N ILE A 82 10.45 -6.75 1.23
CA ILE A 82 10.65 -6.56 -0.21
C ILE A 82 9.37 -5.93 -0.75
N VAL A 83 9.45 -4.70 -1.26
CA VAL A 83 8.30 -4.01 -1.85
C VAL A 83 8.38 -4.08 -3.36
N VAL A 84 7.40 -4.74 -3.97
CA VAL A 84 7.27 -4.84 -5.43
C VAL A 84 6.20 -3.86 -5.90
N ALA A 85 6.58 -2.87 -6.70
CA ALA A 85 5.68 -1.85 -7.22
C ALA A 85 5.60 -1.91 -8.76
N PRO A 86 4.60 -2.60 -9.33
CA PRO A 86 4.46 -2.70 -10.78
C PRO A 86 3.96 -1.40 -11.42
N GLN A 87 4.41 -1.12 -12.64
CA GLN A 87 3.77 -0.15 -13.52
C GLN A 87 2.61 -0.84 -14.26
N LEU A 88 1.38 -0.70 -13.74
CA LEU A 88 0.21 -1.46 -14.22
C LEU A 88 -0.18 -1.11 -15.66
N TYR A 89 0.02 0.15 -16.06
CA TYR A 89 -0.30 0.66 -17.38
C TYR A 89 0.58 1.83 -17.79
N SER A 90 0.70 2.05 -19.10
CA SER A 90 1.29 3.27 -19.68
C SER A 90 0.21 4.32 -19.97
N VAL A 91 -1.00 3.88 -20.36
CA VAL A 91 -2.18 4.73 -20.63
C VAL A 91 -3.34 4.17 -19.83
N ALA A 92 -4.05 5.04 -19.11
CA ALA A 92 -5.11 4.62 -18.19
C ALA A 92 -6.50 4.91 -18.78
N GLY A 93 -7.37 3.89 -18.79
CA GLY A 93 -8.80 4.02 -19.08
C GLY A 93 -9.64 4.09 -17.80
N ALA A 94 -10.97 4.19 -17.91
CA ALA A 94 -11.86 4.18 -16.75
C ALA A 94 -11.99 2.79 -16.10
N ASP A 95 -11.87 1.72 -16.89
CA ASP A 95 -11.97 0.33 -16.43
C ASP A 95 -10.67 -0.13 -15.75
N ALA A 96 -10.80 -0.80 -14.59
CA ALA A 96 -9.72 -1.34 -13.77
C ALA A 96 -9.48 -2.86 -13.98
N THR A 97 -10.21 -3.50 -14.89
CA THR A 97 -10.20 -4.95 -15.13
C THR A 97 -8.81 -5.46 -15.49
N GLU A 98 -8.13 -4.78 -16.39
CA GLU A 98 -6.79 -5.19 -16.82
C GLU A 98 -5.76 -4.98 -15.71
N GLU A 99 -5.88 -3.94 -14.87
CA GLU A 99 -5.04 -3.79 -13.68
C GLU A 99 -5.19 -4.97 -12.70
N ILE A 100 -6.42 -5.45 -12.47
CA ILE A 100 -6.68 -6.62 -11.60
C ILE A 100 -6.05 -7.88 -12.20
N LYS A 101 -6.24 -8.15 -13.50
CA LYS A 101 -5.62 -9.30 -14.18
C LYS A 101 -4.09 -9.23 -14.15
N CYS A 102 -3.51 -8.06 -14.41
CA CYS A 102 -2.06 -7.89 -14.36
C CYS A 102 -1.52 -8.12 -12.95
N THR A 103 -2.23 -7.65 -11.92
CA THR A 103 -1.86 -7.87 -10.52
C THR A 103 -1.88 -9.36 -10.18
N ALA A 104 -2.89 -10.10 -10.63
CA ALA A 104 -2.95 -11.57 -10.50
C ALA A 104 -1.74 -12.26 -11.17
N GLN A 105 -1.43 -11.87 -12.40
CA GLN A 105 -0.27 -12.42 -13.14
C GLN A 105 1.06 -12.15 -12.42
N ILE A 106 1.25 -10.93 -11.89
CA ILE A 106 2.45 -10.58 -11.11
C ILE A 106 2.51 -11.44 -9.85
N THR A 107 1.38 -11.59 -9.15
CA THR A 107 1.27 -12.40 -7.93
C THR A 107 1.74 -13.84 -8.20
N ASN A 108 1.22 -14.49 -9.23
CA ASN A 108 1.64 -15.86 -9.59
C ASN A 108 3.09 -15.95 -10.05
N TRP A 109 3.64 -14.87 -10.60
CA TRP A 109 5.04 -14.80 -11.02
C TRP A 109 6.00 -14.68 -9.84
N LEU A 110 5.59 -14.13 -8.69
CA LEU A 110 6.49 -13.87 -7.55
C LEU A 110 7.33 -15.09 -7.10
N PRO A 111 6.78 -16.31 -6.94
CA PRO A 111 7.53 -17.42 -6.34
C PRO A 111 8.70 -17.88 -7.18
N GLU A 112 8.54 -17.87 -8.50
CA GLU A 112 9.57 -18.34 -9.43
C GLU A 112 10.36 -17.19 -10.03
N GLY A 113 9.74 -16.05 -10.28
CA GLY A 113 10.37 -14.97 -11.02
C GLY A 113 11.17 -13.98 -10.18
N LEU A 114 10.68 -13.63 -8.98
CA LEU A 114 11.21 -12.49 -8.22
C LEU A 114 12.68 -12.65 -7.84
N HIS A 115 13.10 -13.86 -7.45
CA HIS A 115 14.47 -14.12 -7.00
C HIS A 115 15.54 -13.83 -8.07
N ASN A 116 15.19 -13.88 -9.36
CA ASN A 116 16.11 -13.57 -10.46
C ASN A 116 16.50 -12.08 -10.52
N PHE A 117 15.77 -11.23 -9.81
CA PHE A 117 15.94 -9.77 -9.81
C PHE A 117 16.34 -9.22 -8.44
N LEU A 118 16.67 -10.11 -7.50
CA LEU A 118 17.16 -9.75 -6.16
C LEU A 118 18.65 -10.13 -6.04
N PRO A 119 19.42 -9.42 -5.20
CA PRO A 119 20.75 -9.88 -4.82
C PRO A 119 20.71 -11.30 -4.25
N SER A 120 21.74 -12.12 -4.51
CA SER A 120 21.72 -13.56 -4.19
C SER A 120 21.57 -13.88 -2.70
N HIS A 121 21.90 -12.93 -1.82
CA HIS A 121 21.75 -13.03 -0.36
C HIS A 121 20.40 -12.53 0.17
N ILE A 122 19.49 -12.11 -0.72
CA ILE A 122 18.13 -11.66 -0.38
C ILE A 122 17.14 -12.71 -0.84
N HIS A 123 16.39 -13.26 0.11
CA HIS A 123 15.43 -14.33 -0.15
C HIS A 123 14.00 -13.86 0.10
N PRO A 124 13.12 -13.85 -0.92
CA PRO A 124 11.73 -13.50 -0.73
C PRO A 124 10.96 -14.61 -0.01
N ASN A 125 10.17 -14.26 1.00
CA ASN A 125 9.26 -15.19 1.67
C ASN A 125 7.88 -15.18 1.00
N THR A 126 7.65 -16.16 0.14
CA THR A 126 6.42 -16.29 -0.65
C THR A 126 5.23 -16.83 0.14
N GLU A 127 5.43 -17.28 1.39
CA GLU A 127 4.35 -17.63 2.31
C GLU A 127 3.78 -16.39 3.04
N LYS A 128 4.51 -15.26 2.99
CA LYS A 128 4.16 -14.01 3.68
C LYS A 128 4.06 -12.87 2.66
N ILE A 129 2.93 -12.83 1.96
CA ILE A 129 2.67 -11.82 0.92
C ILE A 129 1.51 -10.94 1.37
N ALA A 130 1.73 -9.62 1.40
CA ALA A 130 0.68 -8.63 1.54
C ALA A 130 0.39 -7.97 0.19
N LEU A 131 -0.87 -7.59 -0.02
CA LEU A 131 -1.33 -6.83 -1.16
C LEU A 131 -1.82 -5.46 -0.71
N GLY A 132 -1.50 -4.42 -1.45
CA GLY A 132 -2.12 -3.13 -1.20
C GLY A 132 -1.92 -2.14 -2.32
N GLY A 133 -2.53 -0.97 -2.18
CA GLY A 133 -2.36 0.07 -3.17
C GLY A 133 -3.03 1.37 -2.80
N HIS A 134 -2.65 2.42 -3.53
CA HIS A 134 -3.17 3.76 -3.35
C HIS A 134 -4.29 4.08 -4.35
N SER A 135 -5.37 4.74 -3.92
CA SER A 135 -6.43 5.25 -4.81
C SER A 135 -7.06 4.12 -5.63
N ARG A 136 -7.04 4.22 -6.98
CA ARG A 136 -7.41 3.10 -7.85
C ARG A 136 -6.58 1.84 -7.56
N GLY A 137 -5.29 1.95 -7.24
CA GLY A 137 -4.48 0.80 -6.84
C GLY A 137 -5.05 0.07 -5.61
N GLY A 138 -5.63 0.81 -4.67
CA GLY A 138 -6.38 0.25 -3.54
C GLY A 138 -7.63 -0.49 -4.00
N LYS A 139 -8.43 0.12 -4.89
CA LYS A 139 -9.57 -0.55 -5.54
C LYS A 139 -9.15 -1.85 -6.25
N VAL A 140 -8.05 -1.83 -6.99
CA VAL A 140 -7.51 -3.00 -7.69
C VAL A 140 -7.12 -4.10 -6.69
N ALA A 141 -6.46 -3.72 -5.59
CA ALA A 141 -6.10 -4.65 -4.52
C ALA A 141 -7.33 -5.34 -3.91
N PHE A 142 -8.36 -4.58 -3.52
CA PHE A 142 -9.63 -5.14 -3.04
C PHE A 142 -10.34 -5.95 -4.12
N GLY A 143 -10.36 -5.48 -5.37
CA GLY A 143 -11.01 -6.16 -6.49
C GLY A 143 -10.41 -7.53 -6.78
N LEU A 144 -9.09 -7.65 -6.68
CA LEU A 144 -8.40 -8.94 -6.78
C LEU A 144 -8.73 -9.83 -5.59
N ALA A 145 -8.60 -9.30 -4.38
CA ALA A 145 -8.81 -10.06 -3.15
C ALA A 145 -10.25 -10.59 -2.98
N LEU A 146 -11.24 -9.83 -3.46
CA LEU A 146 -12.66 -10.22 -3.47
C LEU A 146 -13.05 -11.09 -4.67
N GLY A 147 -12.11 -11.45 -5.55
CA GLY A 147 -12.39 -12.27 -6.73
C GLY A 147 -13.36 -11.61 -7.71
N LYS A 148 -13.36 -10.28 -7.85
CA LYS A 148 -14.30 -9.55 -8.73
C LYS A 148 -14.14 -9.93 -10.20
N ILE A 149 -13.00 -10.51 -10.57
CA ILE A 149 -12.70 -11.05 -11.89
C ILE A 149 -12.11 -12.44 -11.72
N ALA A 150 -12.53 -13.37 -12.58
CA ALA A 150 -11.94 -14.70 -12.65
C ALA A 150 -10.45 -14.59 -12.99
N THR A 151 -9.62 -14.99 -12.04
CA THR A 151 -8.16 -15.06 -12.18
C THR A 151 -7.70 -16.39 -11.59
N THR A 152 -6.63 -16.96 -12.14
CA THR A 152 -5.92 -18.07 -11.50
C THR A 152 -5.01 -17.44 -10.48
N ASN A 153 -5.32 -17.51 -9.19
CA ASN A 153 -4.42 -17.03 -8.14
C ASN A 153 -4.15 -18.20 -7.20
N ASP A 154 -2.93 -18.74 -7.28
CA ASP A 154 -2.56 -19.90 -6.46
C ASP A 154 -2.00 -19.46 -5.10
N LEU A 155 -1.60 -18.19 -4.97
CA LEU A 155 -1.08 -17.61 -3.73
C LEU A 155 -2.19 -16.95 -2.90
N LYS A 156 -2.07 -17.10 -1.58
CA LYS A 156 -2.91 -16.42 -0.60
C LYS A 156 -2.18 -15.19 -0.06
N PHE A 157 -2.89 -14.07 0.00
CA PHE A 157 -2.41 -12.89 0.71
C PHE A 157 -2.66 -13.04 2.21
N SER A 158 -1.66 -12.71 3.02
CA SER A 158 -1.76 -12.70 4.49
C SER A 158 -2.45 -11.45 5.01
N ALA A 159 -2.41 -10.35 4.24
CA ALA A 159 -2.92 -9.05 4.64
C ALA A 159 -3.27 -8.19 3.41
N LEU A 160 -4.28 -7.32 3.56
CA LEU A 160 -4.73 -6.36 2.54
C LEU A 160 -4.64 -4.92 3.05
N ILE A 161 -4.12 -4.00 2.22
CA ILE A 161 -3.96 -2.59 2.57
C ILE A 161 -4.55 -1.67 1.49
N GLY A 162 -5.57 -0.91 1.85
CA GLY A 162 -6.08 0.20 1.03
C GLY A 162 -5.52 1.54 1.51
N VAL A 163 -4.65 2.16 0.72
CA VAL A 163 -4.22 3.54 0.96
C VAL A 163 -5.16 4.47 0.20
N ASP A 164 -5.99 5.19 0.93
CA ASP A 164 -7.02 6.09 0.42
C ASP A 164 -7.77 5.53 -0.82
N PRO A 165 -8.35 4.31 -0.76
CA PRO A 165 -8.88 3.62 -1.93
C PRO A 165 -10.10 4.35 -2.50
N VAL A 166 -10.28 4.28 -3.83
CA VAL A 166 -11.38 4.95 -4.55
C VAL A 166 -12.04 4.01 -5.57
N ASP A 167 -13.35 3.80 -5.43
CA ASP A 167 -14.12 2.86 -6.27
C ASP A 167 -14.69 3.49 -7.56
N GLY A 168 -14.58 4.81 -7.71
CA GLY A 168 -14.95 5.51 -8.94
C GLY A 168 -15.18 6.99 -8.74
N MET A 169 -16.17 7.55 -9.45
CA MET A 169 -16.37 9.00 -9.51
C MET A 169 -17.42 9.52 -8.53
N ASP A 170 -18.38 8.68 -8.15
CA ASP A 170 -19.51 9.00 -7.27
C ASP A 170 -20.25 7.70 -6.91
N LYS A 171 -21.11 7.74 -5.89
CA LYS A 171 -22.01 6.64 -5.56
C LYS A 171 -22.94 6.35 -6.75
N GLY A 172 -22.98 5.10 -7.21
CA GLY A 172 -23.70 4.70 -8.42
C GLY A 172 -22.97 5.03 -9.74
N LYS A 173 -21.76 5.61 -9.67
CA LYS A 173 -20.85 5.86 -10.80
C LYS A 173 -19.47 5.26 -10.53
N GLN A 174 -19.46 4.08 -9.92
CA GLN A 174 -18.23 3.33 -9.70
C GLN A 174 -17.62 2.92 -11.04
N THR A 175 -16.29 2.90 -11.11
CA THR A 175 -15.63 2.43 -12.31
C THR A 175 -15.67 0.90 -12.38
N PRO A 176 -15.72 0.30 -13.59
CA PRO A 176 -15.68 -1.16 -13.70
C PRO A 176 -14.36 -1.78 -13.22
N PRO A 177 -14.37 -2.99 -12.64
CA PRO A 177 -15.54 -3.58 -11.96
C PRO A 177 -15.82 -2.82 -10.64
N PRO A 178 -17.10 -2.64 -10.25
CA PRO A 178 -17.43 -2.05 -8.95
C PRO A 178 -16.99 -2.98 -7.81
N VAL A 179 -16.33 -2.41 -6.80
CA VAL A 179 -15.87 -3.17 -5.63
C VAL A 179 -16.87 -3.05 -4.48
N LEU A 180 -17.30 -1.82 -4.18
CA LEU A 180 -18.26 -1.50 -3.13
C LEU A 180 -19.65 -2.04 -3.48
N THR A 181 -20.27 -2.66 -2.48
CA THR A 181 -21.63 -3.20 -2.55
C THR A 181 -22.64 -2.35 -1.77
N TYR A 182 -22.13 -1.44 -0.92
CA TYR A 182 -22.87 -0.63 0.05
C TYR A 182 -23.59 -1.44 1.12
N ILE A 183 -23.18 -2.69 1.35
CA ILE A 183 -23.65 -3.53 2.43
C ILE A 183 -22.55 -3.55 3.51
N PRO A 184 -22.83 -3.13 4.76
CA PRO A 184 -21.86 -3.18 5.83
C PRO A 184 -21.28 -4.59 6.00
N GLN A 185 -19.97 -4.70 6.25
CA GLN A 185 -19.28 -5.98 6.49
C GLN A 185 -19.50 -7.05 5.39
N SER A 186 -19.65 -6.63 4.13
CA SER A 186 -19.85 -7.50 2.97
C SER A 186 -18.56 -8.16 2.46
N PHE A 187 -17.40 -7.58 2.77
CA PHE A 187 -16.11 -8.04 2.27
C PHE A 187 -15.64 -9.26 3.06
N ASP A 188 -15.83 -10.43 2.46
CA ASP A 188 -15.35 -11.71 2.97
C ASP A 188 -13.98 -12.06 2.37
N LEU A 189 -12.93 -11.56 3.01
CA LEU A 189 -11.55 -11.59 2.48
C LEU A 189 -10.70 -12.72 3.08
N GLY A 190 -11.10 -13.27 4.23
CA GLY A 190 -10.32 -14.31 4.93
C GLY A 190 -8.94 -13.86 5.43
N MET A 191 -8.67 -12.55 5.50
CA MET A 191 -7.40 -11.95 5.94
C MET A 191 -7.64 -10.59 6.60
N ALA A 192 -6.63 -10.09 7.30
CA ALA A 192 -6.69 -8.79 7.94
C ALA A 192 -6.65 -7.64 6.93
N VAL A 193 -7.35 -6.55 7.24
CA VAL A 193 -7.42 -5.36 6.37
C VAL A 193 -7.02 -4.08 7.09
N MET A 194 -6.16 -3.28 6.48
CA MET A 194 -5.95 -1.89 6.88
C MET A 194 -6.48 -0.95 5.81
N VAL A 195 -7.27 0.04 6.23
CA VAL A 195 -7.65 1.16 5.39
C VAL A 195 -7.04 2.44 5.95
N LEU A 196 -6.27 3.14 5.13
CA LEU A 196 -5.76 4.48 5.42
C LEU A 196 -6.59 5.48 4.63
N GLY A 197 -6.98 6.59 5.23
CA GLY A 197 -7.76 7.65 4.57
C GLY A 197 -7.08 9.01 4.64
N SER A 198 -7.39 9.88 3.70
CA SER A 198 -7.00 11.29 3.71
C SER A 198 -8.19 12.20 4.05
N GLY A 199 -8.05 13.05 5.06
CA GLY A 199 -9.15 13.92 5.52
C GLY A 199 -9.53 15.03 4.53
N LEU A 200 -8.65 15.36 3.58
CA LEU A 200 -8.93 16.33 2.51
C LEU A 200 -9.31 15.65 1.18
N GLY A 201 -9.38 14.32 1.10
CA GLY A 201 -9.62 13.59 -0.15
C GLY A 201 -10.98 13.91 -0.80
N GLU A 202 -12.00 14.13 0.02
CA GLU A 202 -13.36 14.52 -0.40
C GLU A 202 -13.52 16.02 -0.70
N VAL A 203 -12.51 16.82 -0.38
CA VAL A 203 -12.54 18.28 -0.57
C VAL A 203 -12.14 18.63 -2.00
N LYS A 204 -13.02 19.36 -2.69
CA LYS A 204 -12.69 19.93 -4.01
C LYS A 204 -11.57 20.94 -3.86
N ARG A 205 -10.55 20.83 -4.71
CA ARG A 205 -9.49 21.86 -4.76
C ARG A 205 -10.01 23.18 -5.32
N ASN A 206 -10.84 23.10 -6.36
CA ASN A 206 -11.49 24.24 -7.01
C ASN A 206 -12.83 23.80 -7.64
N PRO A 207 -13.69 24.74 -8.09
CA PRO A 207 -15.00 24.41 -8.64
C PRO A 207 -14.98 23.56 -9.93
N LEU A 208 -13.86 23.52 -10.66
CA LEU A 208 -13.75 22.86 -11.96
C LEU A 208 -13.37 21.38 -11.87
N PHE A 209 -12.70 20.97 -10.80
CA PHE A 209 -12.29 19.58 -10.61
C PHE A 209 -13.12 18.88 -9.51
N PRO A 210 -13.54 17.63 -9.72
CA PRO A 210 -14.17 16.85 -8.68
C PRO A 210 -13.19 16.55 -7.54
N PRO A 211 -13.68 16.13 -6.35
CA PRO A 211 -12.82 15.56 -5.32
C PRO A 211 -12.03 14.37 -5.85
N CYS A 212 -10.85 14.13 -5.30
CA CYS A 212 -10.02 12.99 -5.71
C CYS A 212 -10.45 11.69 -5.05
N ALA A 213 -11.05 11.75 -3.85
CA ALA A 213 -11.68 10.62 -3.17
C ALA A 213 -13.11 11.01 -2.74
N PRO A 214 -14.07 11.05 -3.69
CA PRO A 214 -15.44 11.49 -3.43
C PRO A 214 -16.12 10.65 -2.35
N GLU A 215 -16.97 11.31 -1.56
CA GLU A 215 -17.85 10.64 -0.60
C GLU A 215 -18.70 9.56 -1.30
N GLY A 216 -18.86 8.41 -0.64
CA GLY A 216 -19.67 7.30 -1.15
C GLY A 216 -18.91 6.35 -2.07
N VAL A 217 -17.64 6.62 -2.39
CA VAL A 217 -16.76 5.70 -3.11
C VAL A 217 -15.33 5.70 -2.57
N ASN A 218 -15.13 6.12 -1.31
CA ASN A 218 -13.79 6.37 -0.75
C ASN A 218 -13.43 5.42 0.40
N HIS A 219 -12.27 5.66 1.02
CA HIS A 219 -11.73 4.91 2.14
C HIS A 219 -12.73 4.59 3.25
N ARG A 220 -13.68 5.50 3.55
CA ARG A 220 -14.70 5.28 4.58
C ARG A 220 -15.66 4.15 4.17
N ASP A 221 -16.07 4.15 2.91
CA ASP A 221 -16.97 3.12 2.36
C ASP A 221 -16.26 1.77 2.27
N PHE A 222 -14.98 1.75 1.86
CA PHE A 222 -14.18 0.51 1.86
C PHE A 222 -14.05 -0.09 3.26
N TYR A 223 -13.75 0.73 4.28
CA TYR A 223 -13.65 0.22 5.66
C TYR A 223 -15.01 -0.25 6.20
N HIS A 224 -16.10 0.44 5.88
CA HIS A 224 -17.44 0.07 6.33
C HIS A 224 -17.89 -1.32 5.82
N GLU A 225 -17.40 -1.71 4.65
CA GLU A 225 -17.67 -3.03 4.08
C GLU A 225 -16.68 -4.11 4.56
N CYS A 226 -15.58 -3.76 5.22
CA CYS A 226 -14.63 -4.73 5.79
C CYS A 226 -15.23 -5.51 6.96
N ARG A 227 -14.83 -6.77 7.09
CA ARG A 227 -15.00 -7.60 8.30
C ARG A 227 -13.74 -7.55 9.16
N GLY A 228 -13.89 -7.87 10.45
CA GLY A 228 -12.77 -8.09 11.34
C GLY A 228 -11.89 -9.27 10.85
N PRO A 229 -10.56 -9.21 11.05
CA PRO A 229 -9.84 -8.16 11.76
C PRO A 229 -9.50 -7.01 10.80
N ALA A 230 -9.89 -5.78 11.16
CA ALA A 230 -9.62 -4.61 10.33
C ALA A 230 -9.25 -3.38 11.15
N CYS A 231 -8.43 -2.50 10.60
CA CYS A 231 -8.15 -1.20 11.20
C CYS A 231 -8.27 -0.05 10.19
N TYR A 232 -8.57 1.13 10.71
CA TYR A 232 -8.86 2.32 9.93
C TYR A 232 -8.27 3.56 10.58
N PHE A 233 -7.47 4.28 9.80
CA PHE A 233 -6.85 5.52 10.24
C PHE A 233 -7.05 6.62 9.22
N VAL A 234 -7.36 7.84 9.67
CA VAL A 234 -7.56 8.99 8.77
C VAL A 234 -6.69 10.16 9.20
N ALA A 235 -5.77 10.57 8.32
CA ALA A 235 -4.94 11.75 8.53
C ALA A 235 -5.73 13.01 8.20
N LYS A 236 -5.98 13.85 9.21
CA LYS A 236 -6.95 14.95 9.16
C LYS A 236 -6.67 16.01 8.07
N ASP A 237 -5.46 16.55 8.09
CA ASP A 237 -5.11 17.75 7.30
C ASP A 237 -4.32 17.42 6.02
N TYR A 238 -4.49 16.21 5.49
CA TYR A 238 -3.75 15.71 4.34
C TYR A 238 -4.69 15.26 3.22
N GLY A 239 -4.20 15.43 2.00
CA GLY A 239 -4.89 15.15 0.75
C GLY A 239 -4.56 13.80 0.15
N HIS A 240 -5.36 13.45 -0.86
CA HIS A 240 -5.33 12.17 -1.56
C HIS A 240 -3.96 11.80 -2.14
N VAL A 241 -3.08 12.76 -2.40
CA VAL A 241 -1.78 12.52 -3.05
C VAL A 241 -0.60 12.96 -2.19
N ASP A 242 -0.83 13.20 -0.90
CA ASP A 242 0.21 13.70 -0.01
C ASP A 242 1.17 12.62 0.48
N MET A 243 0.94 11.35 0.15
CA MET A 243 1.89 10.25 0.41
C MET A 243 2.91 10.04 -0.72
N LEU A 244 2.78 10.76 -1.83
CA LEU A 244 3.72 10.66 -2.95
C LEU A 244 5.10 11.24 -2.58
N ASP A 245 6.06 11.01 -3.46
CA ASP A 245 7.38 11.60 -3.37
C ASP A 245 7.30 13.14 -3.36
N ASP A 246 8.26 13.78 -2.69
CA ASP A 246 8.31 15.24 -2.57
C ASP A 246 8.39 15.92 -3.93
N GLU A 247 9.08 15.29 -4.89
CA GLU A 247 9.16 15.68 -6.28
C GLU A 247 8.62 14.58 -7.20
N THR A 248 7.62 14.92 -8.00
CA THR A 248 7.10 14.02 -9.05
C THR A 248 7.31 14.66 -10.42
N GLY A 249 8.08 13.99 -11.28
CA GLY A 249 8.50 14.51 -12.59
C GLY A 249 7.43 14.49 -13.68
N GLY A 250 7.66 15.30 -14.73
CA GLY A 250 6.84 15.31 -15.95
C GLY A 250 5.44 15.92 -15.78
N VAL A 251 4.64 15.85 -16.85
CA VAL A 251 3.28 16.43 -16.88
C VAL A 251 2.37 15.77 -15.85
N ARG A 252 2.44 14.43 -15.73
CA ARG A 252 1.68 13.67 -14.73
C ARG A 252 2.06 14.04 -13.31
N GLY A 253 3.36 14.21 -13.05
CA GLY A 253 3.85 14.63 -11.74
C GLY A 253 3.37 16.03 -11.37
N LYS A 254 3.46 17.00 -12.29
CA LYS A 254 2.91 18.35 -12.07
C LYS A 254 1.41 18.33 -11.76
N ALA A 255 0.65 17.44 -12.39
CA ALA A 255 -0.79 17.31 -12.16
C ALA A 255 -1.13 16.91 -10.71
N THR A 256 -0.25 16.15 -10.03
CA THR A 256 -0.44 15.76 -8.62
C THR A 256 -0.51 16.98 -7.68
N TYR A 257 0.13 18.10 -8.02
CA TYR A 257 0.11 19.30 -7.18
C TYR A 257 -1.12 20.17 -7.41
N CYS A 258 -1.89 19.96 -8.49
CA CYS A 258 -2.93 20.88 -8.92
C CYS A 258 -4.34 20.28 -9.02
N LEU A 259 -4.50 18.96 -9.02
CA LEU A 259 -5.82 18.34 -9.15
C LEU A 259 -6.51 18.11 -7.80
N CYS A 260 -5.78 17.59 -6.81
CA CYS A 260 -6.34 17.29 -5.49
C CYS A 260 -6.16 18.46 -4.51
N LYS A 261 -7.04 18.52 -3.51
CA LYS A 261 -6.76 19.34 -2.32
C LYS A 261 -5.63 18.68 -1.56
N ASN A 262 -4.59 19.45 -1.25
CA ASN A 262 -3.39 18.98 -0.56
C ASN A 262 -3.27 19.68 0.80
N GLY A 263 -2.59 19.01 1.72
CA GLY A 263 -2.14 19.53 3.00
C GLY A 263 -0.89 20.40 2.86
N LYS A 264 -0.21 20.64 3.98
CA LYS A 264 0.95 21.53 4.06
C LYS A 264 2.25 20.93 3.50
N GLY A 265 2.33 19.61 3.36
CA GLY A 265 3.52 18.92 2.85
C GLY A 265 3.29 17.42 2.73
N ARG A 266 4.16 16.75 1.95
CA ARG A 266 4.05 15.30 1.70
C ARG A 266 4.77 14.45 2.73
N ALA A 267 5.96 14.88 3.15
CA ALA A 267 6.82 14.10 4.04
C ALA A 267 6.12 13.56 5.31
N PRO A 268 5.34 14.35 6.08
CA PRO A 268 4.68 13.80 7.28
C PRO A 268 3.59 12.77 6.96
N MET A 269 2.79 12.99 5.91
CA MET A 269 1.79 12.02 5.47
C MET A 269 2.45 10.74 4.95
N ARG A 270 3.51 10.88 4.17
CA ARG A 270 4.29 9.73 3.67
C ARG A 270 4.92 8.95 4.82
N ALA A 271 5.50 9.62 5.81
CA ALA A 271 6.03 8.99 7.02
C ALA A 271 4.92 8.24 7.79
N PHE A 272 3.76 8.86 7.97
CA PHE A 272 2.61 8.20 8.60
C PHE A 272 2.16 6.95 7.84
N VAL A 273 1.94 7.05 6.52
CA VAL A 273 1.54 5.92 5.68
C VAL A 273 2.59 4.81 5.72
N GLY A 274 3.87 5.15 5.58
CA GLY A 274 4.99 4.20 5.67
C GLY A 274 5.01 3.47 7.01
N GLY A 275 4.95 4.20 8.12
CA GLY A 275 4.96 3.61 9.47
C GLY A 275 3.71 2.79 9.80
N ALA A 276 2.53 3.24 9.38
CA ALA A 276 1.29 2.48 9.56
C ALA A 276 1.30 1.17 8.75
N VAL A 277 1.79 1.22 7.51
CA VAL A 277 2.00 0.02 6.68
C VAL A 277 2.98 -0.93 7.35
N VAL A 278 4.13 -0.44 7.80
CA VAL A 278 5.12 -1.27 8.51
C VAL A 278 4.54 -1.91 9.77
N ALA A 279 3.82 -1.14 10.59
CA ALA A 279 3.19 -1.65 11.80
C ALA A 279 2.16 -2.75 11.49
N PHE A 280 1.35 -2.57 10.45
CA PHE A 280 0.36 -3.55 10.02
C PHE A 280 0.99 -4.82 9.42
N LEU A 281 2.03 -4.66 8.59
CA LEU A 281 2.76 -5.79 8.02
C LEU A 281 3.46 -6.60 9.12
N ARG A 282 4.13 -5.96 10.09
CA ARG A 282 4.72 -6.64 11.25
C ARG A 282 3.69 -7.44 12.05
N ALA A 283 2.52 -6.84 12.29
CA ALA A 283 1.45 -7.49 13.03
C ALA A 283 0.97 -8.78 12.34
N TYR A 284 0.62 -8.69 11.05
CA TYR A 284 -0.08 -9.78 10.36
C TYR A 284 0.80 -10.73 9.56
N LEU A 285 2.04 -10.36 9.23
CA LEU A 285 3.01 -11.25 8.57
C LEU A 285 4.03 -11.80 9.58
N GLU A 286 4.34 -11.09 10.66
CA GLU A 286 5.41 -11.48 11.60
C GLU A 286 4.89 -11.78 13.01
N GLY A 287 3.65 -11.43 13.34
CA GLY A 287 3.06 -11.62 14.66
C GLY A 287 3.48 -10.57 15.69
N ASP A 288 4.15 -9.49 15.27
CA ASP A 288 4.54 -8.38 16.16
C ASP A 288 3.52 -7.23 16.09
N PHE A 289 2.62 -7.21 17.08
CA PHE A 289 1.55 -6.23 17.18
C PHE A 289 1.94 -4.94 17.93
N ALA A 290 3.17 -4.84 18.47
CA ALA A 290 3.54 -3.77 19.39
C ALA A 290 3.39 -2.38 18.74
N SER A 291 3.84 -2.26 17.50
CA SER A 291 3.78 -0.99 16.74
C SER A 291 2.34 -0.62 16.37
N LEU A 292 1.50 -1.59 15.99
CA LEU A 292 0.10 -1.34 15.62
C LEU A 292 -0.74 -0.95 16.85
N ALA A 293 -0.50 -1.61 17.98
CA ALA A 293 -1.11 -1.24 19.26
C ALA A 293 -0.68 0.16 19.71
N ALA A 294 0.59 0.53 19.51
CA ALA A 294 1.05 1.89 19.81
C ALA A 294 0.34 2.96 18.98
N ILE A 295 0.07 2.71 17.69
CA ILE A 295 -0.76 3.62 16.87
C ILE A 295 -2.18 3.69 17.43
N ARG A 296 -2.80 2.55 17.76
CA ARG A 296 -4.15 2.53 18.35
C ARG A 296 -4.22 3.39 19.62
N ASP A 297 -3.30 3.16 20.54
CA ASP A 297 -3.42 3.61 21.92
C ASP A 297 -2.74 4.98 22.16
N ARG A 298 -1.77 5.38 21.31
CA ARG A 298 -0.91 6.56 21.54
C ARG A 298 -0.68 7.41 20.29
N HIS A 299 -1.53 7.33 19.27
CA HIS A 299 -1.36 8.08 18.01
C HIS A 299 -1.12 9.59 18.21
N ASP A 300 -1.80 10.23 19.17
CA ASP A 300 -1.62 11.67 19.45
C ASP A 300 -0.20 12.03 19.90
N GLU A 301 0.55 11.06 20.43
CA GLU A 301 1.93 11.24 20.88
C GLU A 301 2.96 10.87 19.81
N ILE A 302 2.67 9.84 18.99
CA ILE A 302 3.68 9.20 18.13
C ILE A 302 3.51 9.47 16.65
N ALA A 303 2.29 9.75 16.18
CA ALA A 303 2.03 9.89 14.74
C ALA A 303 2.58 11.23 14.22
N PRO A 304 3.23 11.27 13.04
CA PRO A 304 3.75 12.51 12.48
C PRO A 304 2.63 13.40 11.89
N VAL A 305 1.38 12.98 12.00
CA VAL A 305 0.18 13.66 11.52
C VAL A 305 -0.94 13.57 12.56
N GLN A 306 -1.81 14.57 12.62
CA GLN A 306 -3.03 14.48 13.42
C GLN A 306 -3.99 13.47 12.78
N LEU A 307 -4.40 12.46 13.53
CA LEU A 307 -5.45 11.53 13.12
C LEU A 307 -6.82 12.06 13.58
N GLN A 308 -7.79 12.09 12.66
CA GLN A 308 -9.18 12.41 13.01
C GLN A 308 -10.01 11.15 13.29
N THR A 309 -9.49 9.97 12.92
CA THR A 309 -10.16 8.70 13.12
C THR A 309 -9.12 7.61 13.32
N VAL A 310 -9.37 6.79 14.34
CA VAL A 310 -8.66 5.54 14.64
C VAL A 310 -9.74 4.54 15.04
N ALA A 311 -9.92 3.49 14.24
CA ALA A 311 -10.96 2.49 14.47
C ALA A 311 -10.44 1.08 14.18
N PHE A 312 -10.97 0.11 14.91
CA PHE A 312 -10.64 -1.30 14.79
C PHE A 312 -11.93 -2.12 14.77
N LEU A 313 -11.97 -3.16 13.93
CA LEU A 313 -12.92 -4.24 13.96
C LEU A 313 -12.16 -5.48 14.42
N GLU A 314 -12.56 -6.03 15.57
CA GLU A 314 -11.98 -7.27 16.10
C GLU A 314 -12.67 -8.49 15.45
N ASN A 315 -12.05 -9.68 15.62
CA ASN A 315 -12.61 -10.96 15.17
C ASN A 315 -13.86 -11.40 15.95
#